data_AF-A0A844FS79-F1
#
_entry.id   AF-A0A844FS79-F1
#
_cell.length_a   1.000
_cell.length_b   1.000
_cell.length_c   1.000
_cell.angle_alpha   90.00
_cell.angle_beta   90.00
_cell.angle_gamma   90.00
#
_symmetry.space_group_name_H-M   'P 1'
#
loop_
_entity.id
_entity.type
_entity.pdbx_description
1 polymer ?
#
loop_
_entity_poly.entity_id
_entity_poly.type
_entity_poly.pdbx_seq_one_letter_code
_entity_poly.pdbx_strand_id
1 'polypeptide(L)'
;MTMYEKLNGKQLEVKYETGAHYRMTYLSENELKWEALSEVAEGEATTGTEPYWAYEVAEGIYHIDWIEQDGMTAAQTVDFNKLQATAFLTWGDESERGGRGKILMHGTITVIG
;
A
#
# COMPACT_ATOMS: atom_id res chain seq x y z
N MET A 1 17.09 8.22 -2.36
CA MET A 1 17.04 6.77 -2.09
C MET A 1 15.65 6.31 -2.44
N THR A 2 15.51 5.28 -3.25
CA THR A 2 14.21 4.74 -3.66
C THR A 2 13.56 3.95 -2.53
N MET A 3 12.28 3.59 -2.66
CA MET A 3 11.63 2.73 -1.67
C MET A 3 12.23 1.32 -1.64
N TYR A 4 12.59 0.79 -2.82
CA TYR A 4 13.29 -0.48 -2.94
C TYR A 4 14.63 -0.47 -2.19
N GLU A 5 15.47 0.55 -2.43
CA GLU A 5 16.73 0.75 -1.72
C GLU A 5 16.52 0.95 -0.21
N LYS A 6 15.48 1.68 0.20
CA LYS A 6 15.15 1.94 1.61
C LYS A 6 14.88 0.66 2.38
N LEU A 7 14.14 -0.29 1.79
CA LEU A 7 13.84 -1.56 2.45
C LEU A 7 14.95 -2.60 2.25
N ASN A 8 15.71 -2.56 1.15
CA ASN A 8 16.88 -3.40 0.92
C ASN A 8 16.60 -4.90 1.19
N GLY A 9 15.55 -5.43 0.57
CA GLY A 9 15.11 -6.82 0.72
C GLY A 9 14.29 -7.13 1.98
N LYS A 10 14.11 -6.16 2.88
CA LYS A 10 13.18 -6.28 4.02
C LYS A 10 11.74 -6.10 3.56
N GLN A 11 10.81 -6.61 4.36
CA GLN A 11 9.38 -6.48 4.14
C GLN A 11 8.81 -5.35 5.01
N LEU A 12 7.78 -4.67 4.52
CA LEU A 12 7.06 -3.65 5.26
C LEU A 12 5.67 -4.19 5.59
N GLU A 13 5.39 -4.41 6.86
CA GLU A 13 4.02 -4.67 7.30
C GLU A 13 3.31 -3.36 7.62
N VAL A 14 2.07 -3.24 7.18
CA VAL A 14 1.20 -2.11 7.42
C VAL A 14 -0.09 -2.61 8.05
N LYS A 15 -0.39 -2.12 9.26
CA LYS A 15 -1.60 -2.46 10.00
C LYS A 15 -2.47 -1.21 10.14
N TYR A 16 -3.60 -1.20 9.46
CA TYR A 16 -4.56 -0.10 9.45
C TYR A 16 -5.55 -0.20 10.62
N GLU A 17 -6.03 0.96 11.05
CA GLU A 17 -7.08 1.11 12.09
C GLU A 17 -8.41 0.47 11.67
N THR A 18 -8.65 0.32 10.37
CA THR A 18 -9.79 -0.41 9.80
C THR A 18 -9.72 -1.93 10.08
N GLY A 19 -8.60 -2.44 10.58
CA GLY A 19 -8.34 -3.86 10.77
C GLY A 19 -7.58 -4.51 9.63
N ALA A 20 -7.48 -3.85 8.47
CA ALA A 20 -6.74 -4.35 7.33
C ALA A 20 -5.23 -4.44 7.66
N HIS A 21 -4.61 -5.57 7.31
CA HIS A 21 -3.19 -5.82 7.58
C HIS A 21 -2.55 -6.38 6.32
N TYR A 22 -1.52 -5.70 5.82
CA TYR A 22 -0.80 -6.10 4.62
C TYR A 22 0.69 -6.25 4.89
N ARG A 23 1.32 -7.12 4.12
CA ARG A 23 2.77 -7.21 3.97
C ARG A 23 3.13 -6.78 2.56
N MET A 24 4.06 -5.83 2.47
CA MET A 24 4.57 -5.26 1.25
C MET A 24 6.01 -5.73 1.05
N THR A 25 6.30 -6.27 -0.13
CA THR A 25 7.65 -6.62 -0.57
C THR A 25 7.94 -5.85 -1.85
N TYR A 26 8.94 -4.97 -1.82
CA TYR A 26 9.39 -4.24 -3.01
C TYR A 26 10.41 -5.13 -3.71
N LEU A 27 10.00 -5.74 -4.83
CA LEU A 27 10.77 -6.77 -5.54
C LEU A 27 11.88 -6.15 -6.40
N SER A 28 11.64 -4.94 -6.89
CA SER A 28 12.57 -4.13 -7.68
C SER A 28 12.23 -2.64 -7.53
N GLU A 29 12.87 -1.78 -8.32
CA GLU A 29 12.55 -0.35 -8.43
C GLU A 29 11.16 -0.03 -8.99
N ASN A 30 10.49 -1.02 -9.60
CA ASN A 30 9.23 -0.81 -10.32
C ASN A 30 8.18 -1.88 -10.05
N GLU A 31 8.47 -2.89 -9.22
CA GLU A 31 7.55 -3.98 -8.92
C GLU A 31 7.37 -4.17 -7.41
N LEU A 32 6.11 -4.22 -6.99
CA LEU A 32 5.65 -4.34 -5.62
C LEU A 32 4.80 -5.60 -5.53
N LYS A 33 5.06 -6.45 -4.53
CA LYS A 33 4.12 -7.50 -4.11
C LYS A 33 3.46 -7.13 -2.80
N TRP A 34 2.14 -7.20 -2.75
CA TRP A 34 1.36 -7.08 -1.52
C TRP A 34 0.72 -8.43 -1.14
N GLU A 35 0.58 -8.67 0.15
CA GLU A 35 -0.05 -9.88 0.72
C GLU A 35 -0.96 -9.45 1.87
N ALA A 36 -2.24 -9.81 1.81
CA ALA A 36 -3.16 -9.62 2.93
C ALA A 36 -2.85 -10.63 4.04
N LEU A 37 -2.68 -10.12 5.26
CA LEU A 37 -2.46 -10.91 6.48
C LEU A 37 -3.71 -10.96 7.36
N SER A 38 -4.68 -10.06 7.12
CA SER A 38 -6.02 -10.11 7.69
C SER A 38 -6.99 -10.89 6.79
N GLU A 39 -8.15 -11.25 7.32
CA GLU A 39 -9.25 -11.78 6.53
C GLU A 39 -9.71 -10.75 5.48
N VAL A 40 -10.00 -11.23 4.26
CA VAL A 40 -10.52 -10.43 3.15
C VAL A 40 -11.95 -10.86 2.83
N ALA A 41 -12.73 -10.00 2.19
CA ALA A 41 -14.08 -10.35 1.78
C ALA A 41 -14.07 -11.51 0.74
N GLU A 42 -15.16 -12.26 0.66
CA GLU A 42 -15.28 -13.37 -0.28
C GLU A 42 -15.10 -12.88 -1.72
N GLY A 43 -14.15 -13.48 -2.44
CA GLY A 43 -13.83 -13.12 -3.83
C GLY A 43 -12.72 -12.08 -3.99
N GLU A 44 -12.26 -11.46 -2.90
CA GLU A 44 -11.13 -10.52 -2.92
C GLU A 44 -9.79 -11.26 -3.02
N ALA A 45 -8.82 -10.63 -3.70
CA ALA A 45 -7.48 -11.18 -3.79
C ALA A 45 -6.74 -11.09 -2.44
N THR A 46 -6.00 -12.14 -2.09
CA THR A 46 -5.16 -12.18 -0.88
C THR A 46 -3.71 -11.79 -1.17
N THR A 47 -3.32 -11.64 -2.44
CA THR A 47 -2.01 -11.17 -2.87
C THR A 47 -2.08 -10.62 -4.30
N GLY A 48 -1.20 -9.68 -4.62
CA GLY A 48 -1.01 -9.14 -5.96
C GLY A 48 0.44 -8.72 -6.18
N THR A 49 0.86 -8.65 -7.43
CA THR A 49 2.17 -8.13 -7.84
C THR A 49 1.95 -7.09 -8.92
N GLU A 50 2.29 -5.85 -8.61
CA GLU A 50 1.87 -4.69 -9.39
C GLU A 50 3.06 -3.79 -9.73
N PRO A 51 3.03 -3.15 -10.91
CA PRO A 51 3.84 -1.97 -11.15
C PRO A 51 3.51 -0.88 -10.13
N TYR A 52 4.53 -0.22 -9.60
CA TYR A 52 4.33 0.90 -8.68
C TYR A 52 5.16 2.12 -9.08
N TRP A 53 4.75 3.27 -8.56
CA TRP A 53 5.50 4.52 -8.61
C TRP A 53 5.76 4.97 -7.19
N ALA A 54 6.99 5.39 -6.89
CA ALA A 54 7.29 5.97 -5.58
C ALA A 54 8.31 7.09 -5.66
N TYR A 55 8.21 8.01 -4.72
CA TYR A 55 9.17 9.08 -4.54
C TYR A 55 9.25 9.49 -3.08
N GLU A 56 10.42 9.99 -2.68
CA GLU A 56 10.64 10.54 -1.34
C GLU A 56 10.08 11.97 -1.30
N VAL A 57 9.09 12.22 -0.43
CA VAL A 57 8.45 13.53 -0.30
C VAL A 57 9.23 14.45 0.66
N ALA A 58 9.89 13.84 1.64
CA ALA A 58 10.78 14.43 2.61
C ALA A 58 11.66 13.31 3.21
N GLU A 59 12.73 13.66 3.92
CA GLU A 59 13.65 12.67 4.48
C GLU A 59 12.90 11.59 5.30
N GLY A 60 13.00 10.33 4.86
CA GLY A 60 12.35 9.20 5.52
C GLY A 60 10.83 9.13 5.34
N ILE A 61 10.26 9.91 4.43
CA ILE A 61 8.82 9.89 4.10
C ILE A 61 8.66 9.64 2.60
N TYR A 62 7.89 8.62 2.26
CA TYR A 62 7.71 8.14 0.89
C TYR A 62 6.25 8.17 0.49
N HIS A 63 5.98 8.58 -0.74
CA HIS A 63 4.69 8.38 -1.39
C HIS A 63 4.79 7.25 -2.41
N ILE A 64 3.78 6.38 -2.47
CA ILE A 64 3.75 5.16 -3.28
C ILE A 64 2.36 5.02 -3.90
N ASP A 65 2.31 4.85 -5.21
CA ASP A 65 1.09 4.67 -5.99
C ASP A 65 1.14 3.36 -6.76
N TRP A 66 0.04 2.61 -6.82
CA TRP A 66 -0.12 1.47 -7.72
C TRP A 66 -1.59 1.28 -8.12
N ILE A 67 -1.78 0.49 -9.17
CA ILE A 67 -3.10 0.03 -9.63
C ILE A 67 -3.06 -1.49 -9.58
N GLU A 68 -4.03 -2.09 -8.92
CA GLU A 68 -4.20 -3.54 -8.88
C GLU A 68 -4.85 -4.05 -10.15
N GLN A 69 -4.70 -5.36 -10.42
CA GLN A 69 -5.22 -5.99 -11.63
C GLN A 69 -6.72 -5.73 -11.88
N ASP A 70 -7.52 -5.57 -10.83
CA ASP A 70 -8.97 -5.32 -10.90
C ASP A 70 -9.34 -3.83 -11.10
N GLY A 71 -8.34 -2.94 -11.12
CA GLY A 71 -8.53 -1.49 -11.27
C GLY A 71 -8.72 -0.74 -9.95
N MET A 72 -8.56 -1.38 -8.79
CA MET A 72 -8.37 -0.66 -7.53
C MET A 72 -7.07 0.15 -7.62
N THR A 73 -7.13 1.42 -7.22
CA THR A 73 -5.97 2.31 -7.18
C THR A 73 -5.64 2.63 -5.74
N ALA A 74 -4.37 2.52 -5.38
CA ALA A 74 -3.87 2.85 -4.07
C ALA A 74 -2.84 3.99 -4.16
N ALA A 75 -2.97 4.95 -3.24
CA ALA A 75 -1.99 5.99 -2.99
C ALA A 75 -1.64 5.95 -1.50
N GLN A 76 -0.40 5.63 -1.17
CA GLN A 76 0.08 5.42 0.19
C GLN A 76 1.20 6.40 0.52
N THR A 77 1.18 6.96 1.72
CA THR A 77 2.31 7.68 2.30
C THR A 77 2.82 6.90 3.50
N VAL A 78 4.13 6.63 3.52
CA VAL A 78 4.84 5.92 4.59
C VAL A 78 5.81 6.88 5.24
N ASP A 79 5.63 7.14 6.53
CA ASP A 79 6.51 7.96 7.37
C ASP A 79 7.32 7.03 8.29
N PHE A 80 8.58 6.78 7.93
CA PHE A 80 9.49 5.95 8.72
C PHE A 80 9.96 6.63 10.01
N ASN A 81 9.83 7.95 10.12
CA ASN A 81 10.20 8.69 11.33
C ASN A 81 9.14 8.51 12.42
N LYS A 82 7.87 8.37 12.02
CA LYS A 82 6.74 8.15 12.93
C LYS A 82 6.23 6.72 12.98
N LEU A 83 6.75 5.85 12.12
CA LEU A 83 6.29 4.47 11.93
C LEU A 83 4.79 4.40 11.58
N GLN A 84 4.37 5.23 10.65
CA GLN A 84 2.97 5.39 10.27
C GLN A 84 2.79 5.28 8.75
N ALA A 85 1.59 4.84 8.35
CA ALA A 85 1.13 4.90 6.98
C ALA A 85 -0.25 5.54 6.89
N THR A 86 -0.49 6.27 5.81
CA THR A 86 -1.82 6.70 5.39
C THR A 86 -2.03 6.24 3.96
N ALA A 87 -3.16 5.61 3.66
CA ALA A 87 -3.49 5.18 2.30
C ALA A 87 -4.87 5.67 1.89
N PHE A 88 -4.98 6.12 0.65
CA PHE A 88 -6.24 6.35 -0.03
C PHE A 88 -6.41 5.26 -1.07
N LEU A 89 -7.47 4.46 -0.93
CA LEU A 89 -7.85 3.46 -1.92
C LEU A 89 -9.11 3.91 -2.63
N THR A 90 -9.21 3.62 -3.92
CA THR A 90 -10.43 3.83 -4.71
C THR A 90 -10.63 2.70 -5.71
N TRP A 91 -11.87 2.30 -5.93
CA TRP A 91 -12.29 1.23 -6.84
C TRP A 91 -13.54 1.68 -7.62
N GLY A 92 -13.95 0.91 -8.63
CA GLY A 92 -15.18 1.19 -9.38
C GLY A 92 -16.43 0.99 -8.51
N ASP A 93 -17.27 2.02 -8.40
CA ASP A 93 -18.56 1.95 -7.71
C ASP A 93 -19.52 2.99 -8.29
N GLU A 94 -20.42 2.56 -9.18
CA GLU A 94 -21.39 3.42 -9.86
C GLU A 94 -22.42 4.07 -8.93
N SER A 95 -22.55 3.59 -7.69
CA SER A 95 -23.46 4.18 -6.71
C SER A 95 -22.90 5.45 -6.05
N GLU A 96 -21.58 5.67 -6.17
CA GLU A 96 -20.86 6.76 -5.53
C GLU A 96 -20.54 7.92 -6.48
N ARG A 97 -20.18 9.09 -5.91
CA ARG A 97 -19.84 10.28 -6.69
C ARG A 97 -18.65 9.98 -7.62
N GLY A 98 -18.90 10.11 -8.92
CA GLY A 98 -17.87 9.92 -9.96
C GLY A 98 -17.62 8.45 -10.32
N GLY A 99 -18.52 7.53 -9.93
CA GLY A 99 -18.39 6.11 -10.25
C GLY A 99 -17.27 5.43 -9.45
N ARG A 100 -16.91 5.98 -8.29
CA ARG A 100 -15.75 5.55 -7.50
C ARG A 100 -16.05 5.43 -6.02
N GLY A 101 -15.89 4.23 -5.50
CA GLY A 101 -15.77 3.96 -4.08
C GLY A 101 -14.44 4.48 -3.57
N LYS A 102 -14.37 4.79 -2.27
CA LYS A 102 -13.16 5.34 -1.65
C LYS A 102 -13.08 5.01 -0.17
N ILE A 103 -11.85 4.81 0.31
CA ILE A 103 -11.55 4.77 1.73
C ILE A 103 -10.21 5.45 2.01
N LEU A 104 -10.15 6.23 3.08
CA LEU A 104 -8.91 6.72 3.66
C LEU A 104 -8.61 5.87 4.89
N MET A 105 -7.41 5.31 4.95
CA MET A 105 -6.96 4.46 6.04
C MET A 105 -5.71 5.05 6.69
N HIS A 106 -5.67 4.99 8.01
CA HIS A 106 -4.50 5.34 8.81
C HIS A 106 -4.01 4.08 9.54
N GLY A 107 -2.70 3.95 9.72
CA GLY A 107 -2.12 2.75 10.30
C GLY A 107 -0.68 2.93 10.75
N THR A 108 -0.15 1.87 11.34
CA THR A 108 1.25 1.76 11.76
C THR A 108 2.03 0.87 10.81
N ILE A 109 3.32 1.11 10.70
CA ILE A 109 4.22 0.25 9.91
C ILE A 109 5.24 -0.46 10.79
N THR A 110 5.67 -1.64 10.34
CA THR A 110 6.80 -2.37 10.91
C THR A 110 7.69 -2.87 9.78
N VAL A 111 9.01 -2.67 9.88
CA VAL A 111 9.97 -3.27 8.95
C VAL A 111 10.40 -4.64 9.49
N ILE A 112 10.23 -5.68 8.69
CA ILE A 112 10.54 -7.07 9.01
C ILE A 112 11.72 -7.53 8.16
N GLY A 113 12.73 -8.16 8.75
CA GLY A 113 13.92 -8.66 8.04
C GLY A 113 14.69 -9.69 8.85
#